data_AF-A0A804MZ05-F1
#
_entry.id   AF-A0A804MZ05-F1
#
_cell.length_a   1.000
_cell.length_b   1.000
_cell.length_c   1.000
_cell.angle_alpha   90.00
_cell.angle_beta   90.00
_cell.angle_gamma   90.00
#
_symmetry.space_group_name_H-M   'P 1'
#
loop_
_entity.id
_entity.type
_entity.pdbx_description
1 polymer ?
#
loop_
_entity_poly.entity_id
_entity_poly.type
_entity_poly.pdbx_seq_one_letter_code
_entity_poly.pdbx_strand_id
1 'polypeptide(L)'
;MLTALLIVQNLGSAMADVVIDAMVAEAVRSAGPEFAGDLQSLSWSSMAVGGIFGSLLGGYALSNLPIHAIYIVFSVLPFFQLVSCMFVEDSPKGFHNASDEHKYVDNQSSVTVFSGKGSSEGTRRRKGTSKSNNRSPQAKRTESNEKHNGSINSLPCLSLRSAFFSLCTAFKQPNILRPMAWFFFSNVTIPNISTVMFYYQTEDLNLEASFLGTARVIGWFSLMLGTYTYNRYFKQKKLRNILVFAHVGLAVITLLDIVLVSRLHVQYGIADKYMVLWGSALADAINQFKMMPFLILSGQLCPPGIEGTLFALFMSINNLGSTLGSFLGAAMASALNLSTAQFDNLALGLGVQMICTLLPIGFLSLIPKEVTGLTS
;
A
#
# COMPACT_ATOMS: atom_id res chain seq x y z
N MET A 1 -4.92 29.20 -13.12
CA MET A 1 -5.53 28.26 -14.10
C MET A 1 -4.70 26.97 -14.21
N LEU A 2 -3.41 27.02 -14.58
CA LEU A 2 -2.55 25.82 -14.67
C LEU A 2 -2.48 25.02 -13.35
N THR A 3 -2.31 25.70 -12.21
CA THR A 3 -2.28 25.06 -10.89
C THR A 3 -3.58 24.32 -10.58
N ALA A 4 -4.74 24.91 -10.91
CA ALA A 4 -6.03 24.26 -10.73
C ALA A 4 -6.17 23.01 -11.61
N LEU A 5 -5.73 23.07 -12.87
CA LEU A 5 -5.72 21.91 -13.77
C LEU A 5 -4.81 20.78 -13.26
N LEU A 6 -3.62 21.12 -12.75
CA LEU A 6 -2.70 20.15 -12.15
C LEU A 6 -3.27 19.51 -10.89
N ILE A 7 -3.98 20.27 -10.06
CA ILE A 7 -4.66 19.74 -8.87
C ILE A 7 -5.75 18.75 -9.28
N VAL A 8 -6.58 19.10 -10.26
CA VAL A 8 -7.64 18.21 -10.77
C VAL A 8 -7.04 16.93 -11.36
N GLN A 9 -5.97 17.04 -12.14
CA GLN A 9 -5.29 15.88 -12.73
C GLN A 9 -4.68 14.96 -11.66
N ASN A 10 -3.96 15.53 -10.69
CA ASN A 10 -3.37 14.76 -9.59
C ASN A 10 -4.44 14.10 -8.71
N LEU A 11 -5.55 14.80 -8.46
CA LEU A 11 -6.68 14.25 -7.72
C LEU A 11 -7.31 13.07 -8.47
N GLY A 12 -7.56 13.21 -9.77
CA GLY A 12 -8.09 12.12 -10.60
C GLY A 12 -7.16 10.90 -10.64
N SER A 13 -5.86 11.12 -10.81
CA SER A 13 -4.87 10.04 -10.78
C SER A 13 -4.83 9.33 -9.42
N ALA A 14 -4.85 10.09 -8.32
CA ALA A 14 -4.84 9.52 -6.97
C ALA A 14 -6.11 8.71 -6.67
N MET A 15 -7.27 9.19 -7.14
CA MET A 15 -8.53 8.44 -6.99
C MET A 15 -8.50 7.13 -7.78
N ALA A 16 -8.04 7.16 -9.04
CA ALA A 16 -7.95 5.95 -9.86
C ALA A 16 -7.02 4.90 -9.24
N ASP A 17 -5.85 5.34 -8.76
CA ASP A 17 -4.85 4.47 -8.12
C ASP A 17 -5.41 3.77 -6.87
N VAL A 18 -6.02 4.53 -5.96
CA VAL A 18 -6.62 4.00 -4.73
C VAL A 18 -7.79 3.05 -5.03
N VAL A 19 -8.60 3.33 -6.05
CA VAL A 19 -9.71 2.44 -6.45
C VAL A 19 -9.18 1.13 -7.04
N ILE A 20 -8.19 1.19 -7.93
CA ILE A 20 -7.57 -0.02 -8.51
C ILE A 20 -6.98 -0.89 -7.40
N ASP A 21 -6.25 -0.29 -6.46
CA ASP A 21 -5.67 -1.03 -5.36
C ASP A 21 -6.74 -1.62 -4.41
N ALA A 22 -7.83 -0.89 -4.14
CA ALA A 22 -8.95 -1.39 -3.35
C ALA A 22 -9.62 -2.60 -4.02
N MET A 23 -9.82 -2.54 -5.35
CA MET A 23 -10.36 -3.64 -6.14
C MET A 23 -9.42 -4.86 -6.11
N VAL A 24 -8.11 -4.65 -6.23
CA VAL A 24 -7.12 -5.73 -6.11
C VAL A 24 -7.15 -6.33 -4.70
N ALA A 25 -7.24 -5.51 -3.66
CA ALA A 25 -7.32 -5.97 -2.28
C ALA A 25 -8.59 -6.82 -2.01
N GLU A 26 -9.74 -6.38 -2.54
CA GLU A 26 -11.00 -7.14 -2.45
C GLU A 26 -10.90 -8.47 -3.22
N ALA A 27 -10.33 -8.45 -4.41
CA ALA A 27 -10.10 -9.65 -5.21
C ALA A 27 -9.16 -10.64 -4.49
N VAL A 28 -8.08 -10.14 -3.88
CA VAL A 28 -7.14 -10.91 -3.07
C VAL A 28 -7.86 -11.62 -1.91
N ARG A 29 -8.72 -10.90 -1.18
CA ARG A 29 -9.49 -11.49 -0.09
C ARG A 29 -10.47 -12.56 -0.59
N SER A 30 -11.12 -12.32 -1.73
CA SER A 30 -12.09 -13.25 -2.30
C SER A 30 -11.47 -14.57 -2.78
N ALA A 31 -10.22 -14.53 -3.27
CA ALA A 31 -9.51 -15.70 -3.76
C ALA A 31 -8.70 -16.45 -2.68
N GLY A 32 -8.50 -15.84 -1.51
CA GLY A 32 -7.81 -16.43 -0.37
C GLY A 32 -6.31 -16.07 -0.28
N PRO A 33 -5.68 -16.28 0.89
CA PRO A 33 -4.34 -15.81 1.19
C PRO A 33 -3.27 -16.39 0.26
N GLU A 34 -3.38 -17.64 -0.17
CA GLU A 34 -2.40 -18.27 -1.07
C GLU A 34 -2.28 -17.54 -2.42
N PHE A 35 -3.41 -17.03 -2.94
CA PHE A 35 -3.46 -16.34 -4.24
C PHE A 35 -3.14 -14.84 -4.13
N ALA A 36 -3.12 -14.28 -2.90
CA ALA A 36 -2.90 -12.85 -2.64
C ALA A 36 -1.68 -12.26 -3.35
N GLY A 37 -0.53 -12.90 -3.19
CA GLY A 37 0.72 -12.44 -3.80
C GLY A 37 0.70 -12.56 -5.33
N ASP A 38 -0.07 -13.50 -5.88
CA ASP A 38 -0.12 -13.74 -7.31
C ASP A 38 -0.96 -12.64 -8.00
N LEU A 39 -2.14 -12.27 -7.46
CA LEU A 39 -2.90 -11.14 -8.00
C LEU A 39 -2.12 -9.83 -7.92
N GLN A 40 -1.47 -9.56 -6.78
CA GLN A 40 -0.73 -8.32 -6.62
C GLN A 40 0.48 -8.27 -7.57
N SER A 41 1.16 -9.41 -7.77
CA SER A 41 2.23 -9.53 -8.75
C SER A 41 1.74 -9.31 -10.19
N LEU A 42 0.53 -9.76 -10.51
CA LEU A 42 -0.11 -9.58 -11.82
C LEU A 42 -0.47 -8.11 -12.05
N SER A 43 -1.08 -7.44 -11.06
CA SER A 43 -1.39 -6.01 -11.11
C SER A 43 -0.15 -5.18 -11.38
N TRP A 44 0.93 -5.45 -10.64
CA TRP A 44 2.19 -4.72 -10.81
C TRP A 44 2.92 -5.04 -12.11
N SER A 45 2.81 -6.28 -12.61
CA SER A 45 3.31 -6.63 -13.94
C SER A 45 2.55 -5.88 -15.04
N SER A 46 1.22 -5.76 -14.90
CA SER A 46 0.40 -4.95 -15.81
C SER A 46 0.78 -3.46 -15.76
N MET A 47 1.00 -2.92 -14.55
CA MET A 47 1.51 -1.55 -14.36
C MET A 47 2.87 -1.35 -15.03
N ALA A 48 3.79 -2.31 -14.88
CA ALA A 48 5.11 -2.25 -15.50
C ALA A 48 5.02 -2.25 -17.03
N VAL A 49 4.15 -3.08 -17.61
CA VAL A 49 3.91 -3.09 -19.06
C VAL A 49 3.39 -1.72 -19.54
N GLY A 50 2.38 -1.17 -18.87
CA GLY A 50 1.87 0.18 -19.17
C GLY A 50 2.96 1.25 -19.03
N GLY A 51 3.80 1.14 -18.01
CA GLY A 51 4.94 2.02 -17.77
C GLY A 51 6.02 1.96 -18.85
N ILE A 52 6.32 0.78 -19.39
CA ILE A 52 7.24 0.59 -20.52
C ILE A 52 6.71 1.32 -21.75
N PHE A 53 5.47 1.04 -22.16
CA PHE A 53 4.85 1.70 -23.32
C PHE A 53 4.74 3.20 -23.13
N GLY A 54 4.35 3.66 -21.93
CA GLY A 54 4.26 5.08 -21.60
C GLY A 54 5.61 5.80 -21.61
N SER A 55 6.67 5.17 -21.12
CA SER A 55 8.02 5.76 -21.10
C SER A 55 8.63 5.81 -22.49
N LEU A 56 8.42 4.78 -23.32
CA LEU A 56 8.86 4.76 -24.72
C LEU A 56 8.12 5.82 -25.55
N LEU A 57 6.79 5.88 -25.44
CA LEU A 57 5.97 6.85 -26.14
C LEU A 57 6.27 8.28 -25.67
N GLY A 58 6.47 8.48 -24.37
CA GLY A 58 6.83 9.77 -23.77
C GLY A 58 8.20 10.26 -24.22
N GLY A 59 9.22 9.39 -24.20
CA GLY A 59 10.55 9.72 -24.71
C GLY A 59 10.53 10.08 -26.19
N TYR A 60 9.85 9.28 -27.02
CA TYR A 60 9.73 9.55 -28.46
C TYR A 60 8.97 10.85 -28.75
N ALA A 61 7.84 11.08 -28.06
CA ALA A 61 7.03 12.27 -28.23
C ALA A 61 7.78 13.54 -27.81
N LEU A 62 8.56 13.49 -26.73
CA LEU A 62 9.34 14.64 -26.26
C LEU A 62 10.43 15.08 -27.25
N SER A 63 11.02 14.14 -28.00
CA SER A 63 12.09 14.43 -28.96
C SER A 63 11.58 14.86 -30.35
N ASN A 64 10.39 14.42 -30.77
CA ASN A 64 9.93 14.57 -32.15
C ASN A 64 8.64 15.38 -32.31
N LEU A 65 7.88 15.61 -31.25
CA LEU A 65 6.58 16.28 -31.32
C LEU A 65 6.60 17.61 -30.56
N PRO A 66 5.90 18.64 -31.09
CA PRO A 66 5.68 19.86 -30.34
C PRO A 66 4.72 19.62 -29.17
N ILE A 67 4.91 20.37 -28.08
CA ILE A 67 4.23 20.18 -26.78
C ILE A 67 2.69 20.09 -26.89
N HIS A 68 2.06 20.87 -27.77
CA HIS A 68 0.60 20.84 -27.97
C HIS A 68 0.11 19.50 -28.52
N ALA A 69 0.86 18.88 -29.44
CA ALA A 69 0.54 17.56 -29.99
C ALA A 69 0.72 16.47 -28.91
N ILE A 70 1.73 16.61 -28.04
CA ILE A 70 1.95 15.70 -26.91
C ILE A 70 0.71 15.67 -26.00
N TYR A 71 0.18 16.83 -25.61
CA TYR A 71 -1.02 16.88 -24.76
C TYR A 71 -2.23 16.19 -25.41
N ILE A 72 -2.44 16.37 -26.72
CA ILE A 72 -3.55 15.72 -27.43
C ILE A 72 -3.36 14.20 -27.45
N VAL A 73 -2.18 13.71 -27.86
CA VAL A 73 -1.89 12.27 -27.93
C VAL A 73 -2.02 11.62 -26.55
N PHE A 74 -1.49 12.24 -25.51
CA PHE A 74 -1.57 11.70 -24.14
C PHE A 74 -2.98 11.76 -23.55
N SER A 75 -3.85 12.69 -23.98
CA SER A 75 -5.25 12.76 -23.52
C SER A 75 -6.12 11.58 -23.97
N VAL A 76 -5.72 10.89 -25.04
CA VAL A 76 -6.40 9.69 -25.54
C VAL A 76 -6.30 8.54 -24.53
N LEU A 77 -5.19 8.44 -23.80
CA LEU A 77 -4.97 7.34 -22.83
C LEU A 77 -5.94 7.42 -21.64
N PRO A 78 -6.12 8.55 -20.93
CA PRO A 78 -7.16 8.70 -19.92
C PRO A 78 -8.58 8.54 -20.47
N PHE A 79 -8.84 8.95 -21.72
CA PHE A 79 -10.15 8.74 -22.34
C PHE A 79 -10.46 7.25 -22.50
N PHE A 80 -9.50 6.46 -22.98
CA PHE A 80 -9.64 5.01 -23.07
C PHE A 80 -9.81 4.37 -21.69
N GLN A 81 -9.06 4.82 -20.68
CA GLN A 81 -9.22 4.38 -19.29
C GLN A 81 -10.66 4.64 -18.80
N LEU A 82 -11.20 5.83 -19.05
CA LEU A 82 -12.56 6.20 -18.66
C LEU A 82 -13.60 5.31 -19.34
N VAL A 83 -13.43 5.02 -20.64
CA VAL A 83 -14.30 4.07 -21.36
C VAL A 83 -14.20 2.68 -20.74
N SER A 84 -13.00 2.20 -20.42
CA SER A 84 -12.82 0.90 -19.78
C SER A 84 -13.51 0.82 -18.41
N CYS A 85 -13.45 1.89 -17.61
CA CYS A 85 -14.13 1.95 -16.31
C CYS A 85 -15.66 1.84 -16.44
N MET A 86 -16.26 2.33 -17.52
CA MET A 86 -17.70 2.21 -17.75
C MET A 86 -18.17 0.77 -17.99
N PHE A 87 -17.26 -0.13 -18.38
CA PHE A 87 -17.56 -1.56 -18.60
C PHE A 87 -17.28 -2.43 -17.38
N VAL A 88 -16.71 -1.88 -16.31
CA VAL A 88 -16.48 -2.64 -15.07
C VAL A 88 -17.82 -2.81 -14.36
N GLU A 89 -18.30 -4.05 -14.30
CA GLU A 89 -19.55 -4.39 -13.65
C GLU A 89 -19.33 -4.55 -12.14
N ASP A 90 -19.97 -3.71 -11.33
CA ASP A 90 -19.96 -3.85 -9.88
C ASP A 90 -20.83 -5.05 -9.49
N SER A 91 -20.23 -6.12 -8.95
CA SER A 91 -20.96 -7.17 -8.24
C SER A 91 -21.04 -6.81 -6.76
N PRO A 92 -22.19 -6.33 -6.23
CA PRO A 92 -22.31 -5.94 -4.84
C PRO A 92 -22.36 -7.20 -3.95
N LYS A 93 -21.20 -7.70 -3.53
CA LYS A 93 -21.10 -8.85 -2.61
C LYS A 93 -20.66 -8.40 -1.22
N GLY A 94 -21.45 -7.55 -0.57
CA GLY A 94 -21.02 -7.01 0.72
C GLY A 94 -22.02 -6.18 1.50
N PHE A 95 -23.30 -6.56 1.57
CA PHE A 95 -24.20 -5.97 2.58
C PHE A 95 -25.20 -6.93 3.22
N HIS A 96 -25.27 -8.19 2.78
CA HIS A 96 -26.31 -9.11 3.27
C HIS A 96 -25.91 -9.97 4.48
N ASN A 97 -24.64 -9.98 4.90
CA ASN A 97 -24.16 -10.89 5.95
C ASN A 97 -23.89 -10.23 7.32
N ALA A 98 -23.96 -8.89 7.41
CA ALA A 98 -23.72 -8.18 8.68
C ALA A 98 -24.94 -8.15 9.62
N SER A 99 -26.11 -8.61 9.16
CA SER A 99 -27.35 -8.61 9.96
C SER A 99 -27.55 -9.87 10.80
N ASP A 100 -26.77 -10.94 10.56
CA ASP A 100 -26.94 -12.20 11.29
C ASP A 100 -25.99 -12.37 12.50
N GLU A 101 -24.85 -11.67 12.54
CA GLU A 101 -23.94 -11.74 13.71
C GLU A 101 -24.41 -10.87 14.90
N HIS A 102 -25.31 -9.91 14.69
CA HIS A 102 -25.79 -9.05 15.77
C HIS A 102 -26.89 -9.69 16.66
N LYS A 103 -27.35 -10.90 16.35
CA LYS A 103 -28.35 -11.62 17.17
C LYS A 103 -27.77 -12.62 18.18
N TYR A 104 -26.46 -12.87 18.18
CA TYR A 104 -25.87 -13.89 19.07
C TYR A 104 -25.23 -13.33 20.35
N VAL A 105 -24.97 -12.02 20.43
CA VAL A 105 -24.26 -11.40 21.57
C VAL A 105 -25.21 -10.78 22.61
N ASP A 106 -26.47 -10.51 22.27
CA ASP A 106 -27.38 -9.79 23.18
C ASP A 106 -28.09 -10.69 24.22
N ASN A 107 -27.93 -12.01 24.15
CA ASN A 107 -28.61 -12.94 25.06
C ASN A 107 -27.75 -13.44 26.23
N GLN A 108 -26.57 -12.84 26.45
CA GLN A 108 -25.65 -13.24 27.53
C GLN A 108 -25.40 -12.15 28.58
N SER A 109 -26.08 -11.00 28.46
CA SER A 109 -25.84 -9.81 29.29
C SER A 109 -26.98 -9.48 30.27
N SER A 110 -28.01 -10.32 30.37
CA SER A 110 -29.09 -10.12 31.34
C SER A 110 -29.19 -11.31 32.28
N VAL A 111 -29.35 -10.99 33.58
CA VAL A 111 -29.35 -11.87 34.74
C VAL A 111 -27.97 -12.11 35.37
N THR A 112 -27.37 -11.06 35.95
CA THR A 112 -26.67 -11.22 37.24
C THR A 112 -26.69 -9.92 38.05
N VAL A 113 -27.75 -9.68 38.83
CA VAL A 113 -27.75 -8.71 39.95
C VAL A 113 -28.61 -9.25 41.10
N PHE A 114 -27.96 -9.40 42.27
CA PHE A 114 -28.49 -9.62 43.65
C PHE A 114 -29.26 -10.92 43.93
N SER A 115 -29.09 -11.63 45.05
CA SER A 115 -28.84 -11.21 46.44
C SER A 115 -28.23 -12.36 47.26
N GLY A 116 -27.58 -12.04 48.38
CA GLY A 116 -26.78 -12.97 49.17
C GLY A 116 -27.46 -13.72 50.33
N LYS A 117 -26.59 -14.40 51.08
CA LYS A 117 -26.71 -15.07 52.40
C LYS A 117 -27.36 -16.46 52.48
N GLY A 118 -26.60 -17.39 53.09
CA GLY A 118 -27.10 -18.19 54.22
C GLY A 118 -27.16 -19.72 54.07
N SER A 119 -26.08 -20.37 54.50
CA SER A 119 -25.90 -21.71 55.13
C SER A 119 -26.76 -22.94 54.78
N SER A 120 -26.05 -24.07 54.76
CA SER A 120 -26.32 -25.34 55.48
C SER A 120 -26.27 -26.61 54.63
N GLU A 121 -25.49 -27.56 55.18
CA GLU A 121 -25.27 -28.94 54.77
C GLU A 121 -26.56 -29.77 54.64
N GLY A 122 -26.51 -30.82 53.81
CA GLY A 122 -27.63 -31.76 53.69
C GLY A 122 -27.41 -32.91 52.70
N THR A 123 -26.65 -33.90 53.14
CA THR A 123 -26.47 -35.27 52.59
C THR A 123 -27.75 -35.94 52.05
N ARG A 124 -27.67 -36.64 50.89
CA ARG A 124 -28.06 -38.08 50.65
C ARG A 124 -28.63 -38.39 49.26
N ARG A 125 -27.86 -39.20 48.52
CA ARG A 125 -28.18 -40.58 48.05
C ARG A 125 -29.49 -40.87 47.28
N ARG A 126 -29.27 -41.36 46.04
CA ARG A 126 -29.72 -42.64 45.42
C ARG A 126 -31.03 -42.71 44.60
N LYS A 127 -30.82 -43.14 43.35
CA LYS A 127 -31.46 -44.24 42.59
C LYS A 127 -32.83 -43.98 41.92
N GLY A 128 -32.91 -44.30 40.62
CA GLY A 128 -34.17 -44.74 40.00
C GLY A 128 -34.34 -44.50 38.50
N THR A 129 -33.85 -45.45 37.69
CA THR A 129 -34.55 -46.07 36.52
C THR A 129 -35.24 -45.22 35.43
N SER A 130 -34.68 -45.38 34.23
CA SER A 130 -35.30 -45.45 32.88
C SER A 130 -36.82 -45.61 32.78
N LYS A 131 -37.47 -44.81 31.91
CA LYS A 131 -38.33 -45.31 30.82
C LYS A 131 -38.68 -44.25 29.76
N SER A 132 -38.56 -44.70 28.51
CA SER A 132 -39.03 -44.15 27.24
C SER A 132 -40.44 -43.55 27.26
N ASN A 133 -40.65 -42.44 26.54
CA ASN A 133 -41.76 -42.34 25.58
C ASN A 133 -41.58 -41.23 24.54
N ASN A 134 -41.70 -41.64 23.27
CA ASN A 134 -41.96 -40.83 22.08
C ASN A 134 -43.19 -39.93 22.26
N ARG A 135 -43.11 -38.68 21.76
CA ARG A 135 -44.12 -38.03 20.89
C ARG A 135 -43.78 -36.56 20.66
N SER A 136 -43.46 -36.24 19.40
CA SER A 136 -43.62 -34.90 18.82
C SER A 136 -45.10 -34.51 18.75
N PRO A 137 -45.43 -33.22 18.87
CA PRO A 137 -46.32 -32.61 17.88
C PRO A 137 -45.78 -31.30 17.30
N GLN A 138 -46.04 -31.17 16.00
CA GLN A 138 -45.73 -30.07 15.10
C GLN A 138 -46.74 -28.91 15.24
N ALA A 139 -46.29 -27.72 14.84
CA ALA A 139 -47.06 -26.57 14.33
C ALA A 139 -47.94 -25.75 15.30
N LYS A 140 -47.56 -24.47 15.47
CA LYS A 140 -48.53 -23.38 15.64
C LYS A 140 -48.15 -22.23 14.72
N ARG A 141 -48.94 -22.10 13.66
CA ARG A 141 -49.02 -20.98 12.72
C ARG A 141 -49.80 -19.87 13.43
N THR A 142 -49.24 -18.67 13.53
CA THR A 142 -50.02 -17.46 13.81
C THR A 142 -49.54 -16.39 12.84
N GLU A 143 -50.34 -16.15 11.81
CA GLU A 143 -50.25 -14.99 10.93
C GLU A 143 -50.96 -13.78 11.57
N SER A 144 -50.60 -12.61 11.05
CA SER A 144 -51.19 -11.27 11.22
C SER A 144 -50.77 -10.46 12.46
N ASN A 145 -49.83 -9.55 12.27
CA ASN A 145 -50.25 -8.17 12.05
C ASN A 145 -49.18 -7.37 11.28
N GLU A 146 -49.54 -6.99 10.07
CA GLU A 146 -48.84 -6.00 9.26
C GLU A 146 -48.84 -4.65 10.00
N LYS A 147 -47.64 -4.08 10.18
CA LYS A 147 -47.46 -2.63 10.18
C LYS A 147 -46.33 -2.30 9.22
N HIS A 148 -46.71 -2.17 7.95
CA HIS A 148 -45.95 -1.44 6.95
C HIS A 148 -46.11 0.07 7.21
N ASN A 149 -45.07 0.84 6.89
CA ASN A 149 -44.91 2.30 6.96
C ASN A 149 -44.28 2.80 8.27
N GLY A 150 -43.14 3.47 8.27
CA GLY A 150 -42.29 3.94 7.18
C GLY A 150 -41.04 4.58 7.80
N SER A 151 -39.88 4.19 7.29
CA SER A 151 -38.61 4.92 7.46
C SER A 151 -37.61 4.34 6.45
N ILE A 152 -38.03 4.32 5.19
CA ILE A 152 -37.11 4.30 4.06
C ILE A 152 -36.54 5.73 4.01
N ASN A 153 -35.21 5.84 4.14
CA ASN A 153 -34.36 7.05 4.15
C ASN A 153 -33.63 7.32 5.49
N SER A 154 -32.88 6.35 6.01
CA SER A 154 -31.80 6.62 6.98
C SER A 154 -30.42 6.56 6.31
N LEU A 155 -30.13 7.67 5.62
CA LEU A 155 -28.85 8.34 5.36
C LEU A 155 -27.55 7.54 5.05
N PRO A 156 -26.86 7.81 3.92
CA PRO A 156 -25.45 7.44 3.72
C PRO A 156 -24.51 7.98 4.82
N CYS A 157 -24.92 9.04 5.54
CA CYS A 157 -24.20 9.58 6.69
C CYS A 157 -24.11 8.62 7.89
N LEU A 158 -25.14 7.77 8.11
CA LEU A 158 -25.10 6.78 9.20
C LEU A 158 -24.11 5.65 8.86
N SER A 159 -24.06 5.25 7.58
CA SER A 159 -23.09 4.30 7.03
C SER A 159 -21.66 4.84 7.12
N LEU A 160 -21.42 6.10 6.72
CA LEU A 160 -20.10 6.73 6.78
C LEU A 160 -19.56 6.83 8.21
N ARG A 161 -20.41 7.14 9.19
CA ARG A 161 -20.02 7.15 10.61
C ARG A 161 -19.67 5.75 11.12
N SER A 162 -20.41 4.72 10.69
CA SER A 162 -20.12 3.33 11.06
C SER A 162 -18.83 2.81 10.41
N ALA A 163 -18.58 3.15 9.14
CA ALA A 163 -17.34 2.84 8.43
C ALA A 163 -16.15 3.55 9.07
N PHE A 164 -16.31 4.83 9.45
CA PHE A 164 -15.28 5.59 10.15
C PHE A 164 -14.94 4.99 11.53
N PHE A 165 -15.95 4.60 12.31
CA PHE A 165 -15.73 3.97 13.61
C PHE A 165 -15.05 2.60 13.47
N SER A 166 -15.45 1.82 12.48
CA SER A 166 -14.84 0.52 12.15
C SER A 166 -13.39 0.69 11.70
N LEU A 167 -13.10 1.69 10.87
CA LEU A 167 -11.75 2.06 10.45
C LEU A 167 -10.88 2.49 11.63
N CYS A 168 -11.39 3.36 12.51
CA CYS A 168 -10.67 3.75 13.73
C CYS A 168 -10.38 2.56 14.63
N THR A 169 -11.31 1.60 14.72
CA THR A 169 -11.14 0.38 15.51
C THR A 169 -10.10 -0.55 14.89
N ALA A 170 -10.15 -0.76 13.57
CA ALA A 170 -9.16 -1.53 12.83
C ALA A 170 -7.76 -0.90 12.91
N PHE A 171 -7.65 0.40 12.72
CA PHE A 171 -6.38 1.13 12.80
C PHE A 171 -5.76 1.09 14.21
N LYS A 172 -6.58 1.03 15.27
CA LYS A 172 -6.10 0.89 16.66
C LYS A 172 -5.55 -0.49 16.97
N GLN A 173 -5.78 -1.50 16.12
CA GLN A 173 -5.22 -2.82 16.36
C GLN A 173 -3.69 -2.77 16.27
N PRO A 174 -2.96 -3.25 17.30
CA PRO A 174 -1.50 -3.17 17.34
C PRO A 174 -0.82 -3.96 16.21
N ASN A 175 -1.52 -4.95 15.65
CA ASN A 175 -1.06 -5.76 14.52
C ASN A 175 -0.96 -4.97 13.21
N ILE A 176 -1.78 -3.91 13.04
CA ILE A 176 -1.77 -3.05 11.85
C ILE A 176 -1.00 -1.76 12.14
N LEU A 177 -1.26 -1.13 13.30
CA LEU A 177 -0.66 0.16 13.67
C LEU A 177 0.87 0.10 13.71
N ARG A 178 1.46 -0.97 14.28
CA ARG A 178 2.91 -1.06 14.45
C ARG A 178 3.65 -1.20 13.10
N PRO A 179 3.24 -2.10 12.17
CA PRO A 179 3.79 -2.13 10.82
C PRO A 179 3.60 -0.82 10.06
N MET A 180 2.40 -0.21 10.12
CA MET A 180 2.12 1.05 9.41
C MET A 180 2.94 2.22 9.96
N ALA A 181 3.11 2.32 11.28
CA ALA A 181 3.93 3.35 11.91
C ALA A 181 5.42 3.18 11.55
N TRP A 182 5.92 1.93 11.56
CA TRP A 182 7.28 1.65 11.10
C TRP A 182 7.47 2.02 9.62
N PHE A 183 6.48 1.71 8.78
CA PHE A 183 6.52 2.02 7.36
C PHE A 183 6.52 3.53 7.09
N PHE A 184 5.66 4.27 7.79
CA PHE A 184 5.64 5.73 7.77
C PHE A 184 7.00 6.30 8.19
N PHE A 185 7.54 5.85 9.32
CA PHE A 185 8.83 6.29 9.82
C PHE A 185 9.99 5.96 8.86
N SER A 186 9.95 4.77 8.23
CA SER A 186 10.90 4.36 7.19
C SER A 186 10.91 5.32 6.00
N ASN A 187 9.76 5.80 5.53
CA ASN A 187 9.69 6.75 4.42
C ASN A 187 10.07 8.18 4.84
N VAL A 188 9.68 8.62 6.03
CA VAL A 188 10.01 9.98 6.53
C VAL A 188 11.50 10.13 6.81
N THR A 189 12.14 9.10 7.36
CA THR A 189 13.55 9.20 7.78
C THR A 189 14.50 9.34 6.60
N ILE A 190 14.16 8.81 5.43
CA ILE A 190 15.00 8.84 4.25
C ILE A 190 14.78 10.19 3.53
N PRO A 191 15.76 11.11 3.56
CA PRO A 191 15.63 12.39 2.87
C PRO A 191 15.61 12.14 1.35
N ASN A 192 14.61 12.69 0.65
CA ASN A 192 14.49 12.55 -0.79
C ASN A 192 15.25 13.67 -1.51
N ILE A 193 16.42 13.36 -2.06
CA ILE A 193 17.23 14.29 -2.88
C ILE A 193 17.15 13.98 -4.39
N SER A 194 16.12 13.24 -4.82
CA SER A 194 15.97 12.82 -6.22
C SER A 194 15.93 14.00 -7.20
N THR A 195 15.41 15.15 -6.76
CA THR A 195 15.39 16.38 -7.57
C THR A 195 16.79 16.93 -7.80
N VAL A 196 17.63 16.98 -6.76
CA VAL A 196 19.03 17.43 -6.89
C VAL A 196 19.84 16.45 -7.73
N MET A 197 19.62 15.15 -7.54
CA MET A 197 20.24 14.10 -8.36
C MET A 197 19.81 14.21 -9.83
N PHE A 198 18.55 14.52 -10.11
CA PHE A 198 18.06 14.78 -11.47
C PHE A 198 18.77 15.99 -12.11
N TYR A 199 18.88 17.11 -11.41
CA TYR A 199 19.60 18.29 -11.91
C TYR A 199 21.08 17.98 -12.18
N TYR A 200 21.73 17.23 -11.28
CA TYR A 200 23.09 16.75 -11.48
C TYR A 200 23.23 15.92 -12.77
N GLN A 201 22.30 14.99 -13.00
CA GLN A 201 22.28 14.16 -14.21
C GLN A 201 22.04 14.95 -15.50
N THR A 202 21.22 16.00 -15.47
CA THR A 202 20.90 16.80 -16.66
C THR A 202 21.90 17.92 -16.93
N GLU A 203 22.40 18.60 -15.91
CA GLU A 203 23.26 19.79 -16.06
C GLU A 203 24.76 19.46 -16.01
N ASP A 204 25.20 18.59 -15.10
CA ASP A 204 26.63 18.22 -14.99
C ASP A 204 26.99 17.07 -15.93
N LEU A 205 26.18 16.02 -15.95
CA LEU A 205 26.39 14.85 -16.82
C LEU A 205 25.88 15.03 -18.26
N ASN A 206 25.13 16.11 -18.54
CA ASN A 206 24.58 16.43 -19.86
C ASN A 206 23.82 15.24 -20.49
N LEU A 207 23.06 14.50 -19.68
CA LEU A 207 22.27 13.37 -20.17
C LEU A 207 21.02 13.87 -20.87
N GLU A 208 20.80 13.38 -22.10
CA GLU A 208 19.63 13.74 -22.90
C GLU A 208 18.34 13.19 -22.25
N ALA A 209 17.24 13.94 -22.34
CA ALA A 209 15.94 13.53 -21.79
C ALA A 209 15.44 12.19 -22.39
N SER A 210 15.79 11.91 -23.64
CA SER A 210 15.51 10.62 -24.32
C SER A 210 16.23 9.44 -23.65
N PHE A 211 17.46 9.64 -23.19
CA PHE A 211 18.21 8.64 -22.42
C PHE A 211 17.57 8.39 -21.06
N LEU A 212 17.11 9.46 -20.39
CA LEU A 212 16.43 9.35 -19.11
C LEU A 212 15.07 8.62 -19.22
N GLY A 213 14.36 8.81 -20.34
CA GLY A 213 13.18 8.02 -20.69
C GLY A 213 13.50 6.53 -20.90
N THR A 214 14.64 6.22 -21.52
CA THR A 214 15.11 4.83 -21.69
C THR A 214 15.52 4.21 -20.34
N ALA A 215 16.11 4.99 -19.43
CA ALA A 215 16.43 4.54 -18.08
C ALA A 215 15.16 4.14 -17.30
N ARG A 216 14.05 4.89 -17.45
CA ARG A 216 12.73 4.53 -16.88
C ARG A 216 12.22 3.19 -17.40
N VAL A 217 12.39 2.90 -18.69
CA VAL A 217 12.01 1.60 -19.28
C VAL A 217 12.73 0.45 -18.58
N ILE A 218 14.02 0.61 -18.31
CA ILE A 218 14.80 -0.41 -17.60
C ILE A 218 14.37 -0.51 -16.13
N GLY A 219 13.97 0.60 -15.51
CA GLY A 219 13.29 0.61 -14.22
C GLY A 219 12.02 -0.25 -14.21
N TRP A 220 11.17 -0.17 -15.23
CA TRP A 220 9.98 -1.02 -15.34
C TRP A 220 10.30 -2.50 -15.56
N PHE A 221 11.33 -2.82 -16.35
CA PHE A 221 11.83 -4.20 -16.45
C PHE A 221 12.35 -4.73 -15.12
N SER A 222 13.11 -3.90 -14.39
CA SER A 222 13.61 -4.20 -13.05
C SER A 222 12.46 -4.44 -12.06
N LEU A 223 11.39 -3.63 -12.13
CA LEU A 223 10.18 -3.83 -11.34
C LEU A 223 9.52 -5.18 -11.65
N MET A 224 9.39 -5.55 -12.93
CA MET A 224 8.79 -6.82 -13.33
C MET A 224 9.63 -8.01 -12.83
N LEU A 225 10.95 -7.94 -12.99
CA LEU A 225 11.88 -8.97 -12.50
C LEU A 225 11.87 -9.05 -10.96
N GLY A 226 11.83 -7.91 -10.27
CA GLY A 226 11.76 -7.82 -8.82
C GLY A 226 10.47 -8.41 -8.26
N THR A 227 9.34 -8.12 -8.91
CA THR A 227 8.02 -8.66 -8.55
C THR A 227 7.96 -10.18 -8.76
N TYR A 228 8.50 -10.68 -9.87
CA TYR A 228 8.63 -12.11 -10.12
C TYR A 228 9.51 -12.79 -9.06
N THR A 229 10.65 -12.18 -8.74
CA THR A 229 11.58 -12.67 -7.70
C THR A 229 10.93 -12.69 -6.32
N TYR A 230 10.13 -11.67 -5.99
CA TYR A 230 9.34 -11.63 -4.75
C TYR A 230 8.40 -12.82 -4.65
N ASN A 231 7.60 -13.04 -5.70
CA ASN A 231 6.57 -14.07 -5.69
C ASN A 231 7.20 -15.48 -5.59
N ARG A 232 8.35 -15.69 -6.23
CA ARG A 232 9.05 -16.98 -6.20
C ARG A 232 9.80 -17.27 -4.90
N TYR A 233 10.47 -16.27 -4.31
CA TYR A 233 11.44 -16.51 -3.22
C TYR A 233 11.13 -15.82 -1.90
N PHE A 234 10.44 -14.67 -1.90
CA PHE A 234 10.26 -13.85 -0.72
C PHE A 234 8.86 -13.94 -0.09
N LYS A 235 7.86 -14.40 -0.84
CA LYS A 235 6.47 -14.61 -0.36
C LYS A 235 6.41 -15.47 0.92
N GLN A 236 7.31 -16.44 1.07
CA GLN A 236 7.36 -17.34 2.23
C GLN A 236 8.34 -16.89 3.34
N LYS A 237 9.10 -15.81 3.14
CA LYS A 237 10.04 -15.31 4.16
C LYS A 237 9.32 -14.38 5.15
N LYS A 238 9.88 -14.28 6.36
CA LYS A 238 9.39 -13.35 7.39
C LYS A 238 9.49 -11.91 6.91
N LEU A 239 8.45 -11.10 7.18
CA LEU A 239 8.38 -9.70 6.77
C LEU A 239 9.62 -8.90 7.18
N ARG A 240 10.09 -9.09 8.42
CA ARG A 240 11.30 -8.43 8.94
C ARG A 240 12.52 -8.66 8.05
N ASN A 241 12.73 -9.90 7.57
CA ASN A 241 13.89 -10.22 6.73
C ASN A 241 13.79 -9.53 5.38
N ILE A 242 12.59 -9.54 4.77
CA ILE A 242 12.33 -8.86 3.50
C ILE A 242 12.68 -7.37 3.62
N LEU A 243 12.29 -6.74 4.73
CA LEU A 243 12.56 -5.32 4.98
C LEU A 243 14.03 -5.02 5.25
N VAL A 244 14.76 -5.91 5.96
CA VAL A 244 16.22 -5.82 6.09
C VAL A 244 16.87 -5.89 4.70
N PHE A 245 16.52 -6.88 3.88
CA PHE A 245 17.07 -7.01 2.53
C PHE A 245 16.76 -5.78 1.66
N ALA A 246 15.56 -5.21 1.76
CA ALA A 246 15.19 -3.99 1.05
C ALA A 246 16.03 -2.77 1.48
N HIS A 247 16.22 -2.55 2.79
CA HIS A 247 17.01 -1.41 3.28
C HIS A 247 18.50 -1.60 3.02
N VAL A 248 19.02 -2.82 3.13
CA VAL A 248 20.41 -3.14 2.73
C VAL A 248 20.60 -2.91 1.24
N GLY A 249 19.66 -3.36 0.40
CA GLY A 249 19.66 -3.09 -1.03
C GLY A 249 19.67 -1.58 -1.32
N LEU A 250 18.79 -0.81 -0.67
CA LEU A 250 18.71 0.63 -0.85
C LEU A 250 20.00 1.35 -0.40
N ALA A 251 20.64 0.89 0.69
CA ALA A 251 21.93 1.40 1.13
C ALA A 251 23.04 1.10 0.11
N VAL A 252 23.02 -0.09 -0.53
CA VAL A 252 23.95 -0.43 -1.63
C VAL A 252 23.71 0.46 -2.84
N ILE A 253 22.46 0.76 -3.21
CA ILE A 253 22.19 1.69 -4.32
C ILE A 253 22.64 3.11 -3.98
N THR A 254 22.38 3.58 -2.76
CA THR A 254 22.85 4.90 -2.30
C THR A 254 24.37 4.97 -2.29
N LEU A 255 25.06 3.86 -1.98
CA LEU A 255 26.51 3.78 -2.10
C LEU A 255 26.97 3.89 -3.56
N LEU A 256 26.26 3.25 -4.51
CA LEU A 256 26.54 3.43 -5.94
C LEU A 256 26.34 4.88 -6.39
N ASP A 257 25.35 5.58 -5.85
CA ASP A 257 25.13 7.01 -6.10
C ASP A 257 26.29 7.87 -5.56
N ILE A 258 26.84 7.54 -4.38
CA ILE A 258 28.04 8.22 -3.85
C ILE A 258 29.24 8.00 -4.77
N VAL A 259 29.43 6.77 -5.27
CA VAL A 259 30.51 6.43 -6.21
C VAL A 259 30.36 7.21 -7.51
N LEU A 260 29.13 7.35 -8.03
CA LEU A 260 28.81 8.14 -9.20
C LEU A 260 29.18 9.62 -9.01
N VAL A 261 28.70 10.24 -7.92
CA VAL A 261 28.93 11.68 -7.65
C VAL A 261 30.40 11.97 -7.38
N SER A 262 31.11 11.04 -6.72
CA SER A 262 32.54 11.17 -6.45
C SER A 262 33.42 10.87 -7.68
N ARG A 263 32.82 10.57 -8.85
CA ARG A 263 33.50 10.24 -10.12
C ARG A 263 34.53 9.11 -10.02
N LEU A 264 34.42 8.25 -9.00
CA LEU A 264 35.33 7.12 -8.75
C LEU A 264 35.26 6.09 -9.88
N HIS A 265 34.11 5.97 -10.54
CA HIS A 265 33.89 5.06 -11.67
C HIS A 265 34.67 5.44 -12.93
N VAL A 266 35.07 6.71 -13.08
CA VAL A 266 35.86 7.19 -14.22
C VAL A 266 37.25 6.55 -14.23
N GLN A 267 37.82 6.27 -13.05
CA GLN A 267 39.10 5.57 -12.92
C GLN A 267 39.03 4.12 -13.40
N TYR A 268 37.84 3.51 -13.34
CA TYR A 268 37.58 2.15 -13.83
C TYR A 268 37.11 2.11 -15.29
N GLY A 269 37.02 3.26 -15.98
CA GLY A 269 36.63 3.35 -17.38
C GLY A 269 35.15 3.05 -17.66
N ILE A 270 34.30 3.07 -16.63
CA ILE A 270 32.85 2.85 -16.78
C ILE A 270 32.20 4.14 -17.25
N ALA A 271 31.39 4.10 -18.30
CA ALA A 271 30.68 5.30 -18.76
C ALA A 271 29.57 5.70 -17.78
N ASP A 272 29.50 6.99 -17.47
CA ASP A 272 28.51 7.64 -16.60
C ASP A 272 27.07 7.15 -16.82
N LYS A 273 26.70 6.99 -18.10
CA LYS A 273 25.39 6.53 -18.56
C LYS A 273 24.98 5.21 -17.93
N TYR A 274 25.89 4.22 -17.89
CA TYR A 274 25.56 2.89 -17.36
C TYR A 274 25.33 2.94 -15.85
N MET A 275 26.13 3.73 -15.13
CA MET A 275 26.02 3.84 -13.69
C MET A 275 24.70 4.49 -13.26
N VAL A 276 24.32 5.60 -13.91
CA VAL A 276 23.03 6.28 -13.70
C VAL A 276 21.85 5.37 -13.99
N LEU A 277 21.94 4.61 -15.09
CA LEU A 277 20.87 3.75 -15.57
C LEU A 277 20.60 2.58 -14.62
N TRP A 278 21.65 1.93 -14.09
CA TRP A 278 21.50 0.85 -13.12
C TRP A 278 21.07 1.35 -11.74
N GLY A 279 21.62 2.48 -11.27
CA GLY A 279 21.26 3.04 -9.96
C GLY A 279 19.76 3.36 -9.87
N SER A 280 19.25 4.11 -10.86
CA SER A 280 17.84 4.52 -10.90
C SER A 280 16.90 3.30 -11.04
N ALA A 281 17.21 2.38 -11.95
CA ALA A 281 16.36 1.21 -12.20
C ALA A 281 16.28 0.24 -11.02
N LEU A 282 17.38 0.07 -10.27
CA LEU A 282 17.40 -0.78 -9.08
C LEU A 282 16.75 -0.09 -7.87
N ALA A 283 16.93 1.22 -7.71
CA ALA A 283 16.29 1.99 -6.65
C ALA A 283 14.76 1.89 -6.72
N ASP A 284 14.19 2.09 -7.91
CA ASP A 284 12.74 2.02 -8.14
C ASP A 284 12.19 0.63 -7.81
N ALA A 285 12.86 -0.43 -8.26
CA ALA A 285 12.46 -1.81 -7.99
C ALA A 285 12.50 -2.14 -6.48
N ILE A 286 13.52 -1.67 -5.76
CA ILE A 286 13.64 -1.90 -4.31
C ILE A 286 12.57 -1.14 -3.53
N ASN A 287 12.27 0.12 -3.91
CA ASN A 287 11.23 0.91 -3.26
C ASN A 287 9.85 0.27 -3.44
N GLN A 288 9.55 -0.25 -4.63
CA GLN A 288 8.31 -0.99 -4.87
C GLN A 288 8.29 -2.32 -4.13
N PHE A 289 9.39 -3.07 -4.14
CA PHE A 289 9.53 -4.29 -3.35
C PHE A 289 9.28 -4.06 -1.85
N LYS A 290 9.67 -2.89 -1.32
CA LYS A 290 9.39 -2.48 0.07
C LYS A 290 7.89 -2.29 0.35
N MET A 291 7.11 -1.79 -0.62
CA MET A 291 5.66 -1.57 -0.50
C MET A 291 4.87 -2.89 -0.51
N MET A 292 5.33 -3.87 -1.30
CA MET A 292 4.57 -5.07 -1.64
C MET A 292 4.01 -5.82 -0.42
N PRO A 293 4.81 -6.16 0.60
CA PRO A 293 4.34 -6.94 1.73
C PRO A 293 3.31 -6.20 2.57
N PHE A 294 3.36 -4.86 2.61
CA PHE A 294 2.40 -4.07 3.36
C PHE A 294 1.04 -4.00 2.69
N LEU A 295 1.00 -4.02 1.35
CA LEU A 295 -0.26 -4.12 0.62
C LEU A 295 -0.92 -5.49 0.83
N ILE A 296 -0.13 -6.57 0.77
CA ILE A 296 -0.62 -7.93 1.05
C ILE A 296 -1.14 -8.03 2.49
N LEU A 297 -0.35 -7.51 3.45
CA LEU A 297 -0.73 -7.50 4.86
C LEU A 297 -1.97 -6.64 5.11
N SER A 298 -2.08 -5.50 4.44
CA SER A 298 -3.25 -4.63 4.51
C SER A 298 -4.48 -5.39 4.02
N GLY A 299 -4.44 -6.00 2.84
CA GLY A 299 -5.54 -6.79 2.29
C GLY A 299 -5.98 -7.95 3.20
N GLN A 300 -5.03 -8.64 3.85
CA GLN A 300 -5.33 -9.75 4.77
C GLN A 300 -5.94 -9.30 6.10
N LEU A 301 -5.56 -8.13 6.61
CA LEU A 301 -6.00 -7.61 7.90
C LEU A 301 -7.23 -6.71 7.82
N CYS A 302 -7.70 -6.36 6.61
CA CYS A 302 -8.88 -5.54 6.43
C CYS A 302 -10.15 -6.28 6.91
N PRO A 303 -10.97 -5.67 7.80
CA PRO A 303 -12.30 -6.18 8.10
C PRO A 303 -13.19 -6.15 6.84
N PRO A 304 -14.11 -7.11 6.69
CA PRO A 304 -15.01 -7.15 5.53
C PRO A 304 -15.83 -5.87 5.45
N GLY A 305 -15.86 -5.26 4.26
CA GLY A 305 -16.67 -4.07 3.98
C GLY A 305 -16.00 -2.72 4.26
N ILE A 306 -14.76 -2.69 4.80
CA ILE A 306 -13.96 -1.45 4.91
C ILE A 306 -12.60 -1.52 4.21
N GLU A 307 -12.34 -2.56 3.43
CA GLU A 307 -11.06 -2.84 2.74
C GLU A 307 -10.52 -1.63 1.98
N GLY A 308 -11.34 -1.04 1.10
CA GLY A 308 -10.94 0.13 0.33
C GLY A 308 -10.60 1.35 1.20
N THR A 309 -11.29 1.54 2.33
CA THR A 309 -11.00 2.68 3.23
C THR A 309 -9.72 2.48 4.05
N LEU A 310 -9.42 1.25 4.49
CA LEU A 310 -8.17 0.96 5.20
C LEU A 310 -6.97 1.03 4.25
N PHE A 311 -7.15 0.57 3.02
CA PHE A 311 -6.14 0.68 1.97
C PHE A 311 -5.90 2.14 1.57
N ALA A 312 -6.96 2.93 1.37
CA ALA A 312 -6.86 4.36 1.10
C ALA A 312 -6.13 5.11 2.23
N LEU A 313 -6.39 4.75 3.49
CA LEU A 313 -5.68 5.29 4.64
C LEU A 313 -4.20 4.92 4.59
N PHE A 314 -3.87 3.66 4.29
CA PHE A 314 -2.49 3.19 4.15
C PHE A 314 -1.72 3.99 3.08
N MET A 315 -2.32 4.14 1.88
CA MET A 315 -1.73 4.92 0.79
C MET A 315 -1.59 6.40 1.14
N SER A 316 -2.57 6.98 1.85
CA SER A 316 -2.51 8.36 2.32
C SER A 316 -1.36 8.58 3.31
N ILE A 317 -1.15 7.64 4.24
CA ILE A 317 -0.02 7.67 5.18
C ILE A 317 1.31 7.57 4.43
N ASN A 318 1.39 6.70 3.41
CA ASN A 318 2.59 6.56 2.58
C ASN A 318 2.91 7.86 1.81
N ASN A 319 1.90 8.47 1.17
CA ASN A 319 2.05 9.73 0.45
C ASN A 319 2.45 10.88 1.38
N LEU A 320 1.89 10.93 2.59
CA LEU A 320 2.31 11.88 3.62
C LEU A 320 3.77 11.67 4.03
N GLY A 321 4.19 10.41 4.22
CA GLY A 321 5.57 10.06 4.53
C GLY A 321 6.54 10.51 3.43
N SER A 322 6.21 10.24 2.16
CA SER A 322 7.00 10.67 0.99
C SER A 322 7.07 12.19 0.86
N THR A 323 5.97 12.89 1.15
CA THR A 323 5.92 14.36 1.16
C THR A 323 6.84 14.95 2.23
N LEU A 324 6.78 14.42 3.45
CA LEU A 324 7.65 14.83 4.55
C LEU A 324 9.12 14.50 4.26
N GLY A 325 9.41 13.33 3.69
CA GLY A 325 10.76 12.96 3.24
C GLY A 325 11.30 13.91 2.16
N SER A 326 10.43 14.42 1.28
CA SER A 326 10.76 15.44 0.27
C SER A 326 11.04 16.81 0.88
N PHE A 327 10.25 17.24 1.87
CA PHE A 327 10.55 18.46 2.61
C PHE A 327 11.87 18.35 3.40
N LEU A 328 12.14 17.21 4.03
CA LEU A 328 13.41 16.93 4.71
C LEU A 328 14.58 16.92 3.72
N GLY A 329 14.42 16.32 2.54
CA GLY A 329 15.42 16.33 1.48
C GLY A 329 15.72 17.74 0.98
N ALA A 330 14.68 18.56 0.76
CA ALA A 330 14.84 19.96 0.36
C ALA A 330 15.50 20.81 1.46
N ALA A 331 15.12 20.61 2.73
CA ALA A 331 15.75 21.27 3.87
C ALA A 331 17.23 20.88 4.00
N MET A 332 17.55 19.60 3.81
CA MET A 332 18.93 19.10 3.82
C MET A 332 19.73 19.69 2.65
N ALA A 333 19.15 19.75 1.45
CA ALA A 333 19.79 20.35 0.28
C ALA A 333 20.10 21.84 0.50
N SER A 334 19.15 22.58 1.09
CA SER A 334 19.36 23.97 1.47
C SER A 334 20.43 24.13 2.56
N ALA A 335 20.47 23.23 3.55
CA ALA A 335 21.46 23.28 4.64
C ALA A 335 22.89 23.01 4.16
N LEU A 336 23.04 22.16 3.13
CA LEU A 336 24.33 21.83 2.50
C LEU A 336 24.75 22.83 1.40
N ASN A 337 23.96 23.90 1.20
CA ASN A 337 24.13 24.89 0.13
C ASN A 337 24.25 24.25 -1.27
N LEU A 338 23.48 23.19 -1.53
CA LEU A 338 23.41 22.59 -2.87
C LEU A 338 22.67 23.55 -3.80
N SER A 339 23.41 24.19 -4.69
CA SER A 339 22.87 25.05 -5.75
C SER A 339 22.92 24.28 -7.07
N THR A 340 22.13 24.69 -8.06
CA THR A 340 22.15 24.11 -9.43
C THR A 340 23.54 24.19 -10.08
N ALA A 341 24.43 25.07 -9.59
CA ALA A 341 25.78 25.25 -10.13
C ALA A 341 26.92 24.67 -9.27
N GLN A 342 26.66 24.20 -8.04
CA GLN A 342 27.72 23.71 -7.12
C GLN A 342 27.26 22.44 -6.41
N PHE A 343 27.85 21.30 -6.80
CA PHE A 343 27.49 19.96 -6.31
C PHE A 343 28.52 19.35 -5.34
N ASP A 344 29.50 20.14 -4.87
CA ASP A 344 30.64 19.63 -4.07
C ASP A 344 30.20 18.90 -2.79
N ASN A 345 29.10 19.34 -2.17
CA ASN A 345 28.55 18.75 -0.95
C ASN A 345 27.53 17.62 -1.23
N LEU A 346 27.26 17.27 -2.49
CA LEU A 346 26.25 16.26 -2.84
C LEU A 346 26.62 14.87 -2.32
N ALA A 347 27.92 14.54 -2.36
CA ALA A 347 28.42 13.30 -1.78
C ALA A 347 28.20 13.22 -0.25
N LEU A 348 28.33 14.35 0.46
CA LEU A 348 28.01 14.43 1.89
C LEU A 348 26.50 14.25 2.13
N GLY A 349 25.66 14.87 1.31
CA GLY A 349 24.20 14.68 1.35
C GLY A 349 23.78 13.23 1.14
N LEU A 350 24.38 12.54 0.17
CA LEU A 350 24.20 11.11 -0.07
C LEU A 350 24.72 10.25 1.09
N GLY A 351 25.82 10.65 1.73
CA GLY A 351 26.33 10.00 2.94
C GLY A 351 25.34 10.08 4.11
N VAL A 352 24.74 11.26 4.33
CA VAL A 352 23.67 11.43 5.32
C VAL A 352 22.45 10.58 4.95
N GLN A 353 22.05 10.57 3.68
CA GLN A 353 20.96 9.71 3.19
C GLN A 353 21.26 8.24 3.45
N MET A 354 22.47 7.75 3.19
CA MET A 354 22.87 6.36 3.45
C MET A 354 22.68 6.01 4.93
N ILE A 355 23.12 6.86 5.86
CA ILE A 355 22.92 6.64 7.30
C ILE A 355 21.43 6.60 7.64
N CYS A 356 20.65 7.54 7.09
CA CYS A 356 19.20 7.58 7.26
C CYS A 356 18.49 6.35 6.67
N THR A 357 18.99 5.76 5.59
CA THR A 357 18.43 4.51 5.03
C THR A 357 18.69 3.28 5.90
N LEU A 358 19.72 3.30 6.76
CA LEU A 358 19.98 2.20 7.69
C LEU A 358 19.23 2.33 9.02
N LEU A 359 18.85 3.56 9.39
CA LEU A 359 18.17 3.85 10.66
C LEU A 359 16.86 3.03 10.86
N PRO A 360 15.96 2.87 9.86
CA PRO A 360 14.74 2.07 10.02
C PRO A 360 14.99 0.59 10.37
N ILE A 361 16.17 0.05 10.03
CA ILE A 361 16.57 -1.33 10.39
C ILE A 361 16.63 -1.47 11.92
N GLY A 362 17.14 -0.47 12.63
CA GLY A 362 17.18 -0.48 14.10
C GLY A 362 15.79 -0.54 14.74
N PHE A 363 14.79 0.05 14.08
CA PHE A 363 13.40 0.08 14.54
C PHE A 363 12.57 -1.14 14.11
N LEU A 364 13.15 -2.14 13.42
CA LEU A 364 12.44 -3.38 13.03
C LEU A 364 11.88 -4.17 14.23
N SER A 365 12.34 -3.87 15.45
CA SER A 365 11.75 -4.40 16.68
C SER A 365 10.26 -4.08 16.84
N LEU A 366 9.75 -3.02 16.19
CA LEU A 366 8.33 -2.64 16.22
C LEU A 366 7.41 -3.63 15.48
N ILE A 367 7.89 -4.30 14.43
CA ILE A 367 7.07 -5.22 13.61
C ILE A 367 6.98 -6.56 14.32
N PRO A 368 5.81 -7.17 14.62
CA PRO A 368 5.75 -8.45 15.33
C PRO A 368 6.55 -9.57 14.60
N LYS A 369 7.17 -10.48 15.34
CA LYS A 369 8.03 -11.56 14.78
C LYS A 369 7.26 -12.60 13.95
N GLU A 370 5.93 -12.61 14.07
CA GLU A 370 5.02 -13.64 13.56
C GLU A 370 4.37 -13.27 12.22
N VAL A 371 4.51 -12.01 11.77
CA VAL A 371 3.92 -11.57 10.50
C VAL A 371 4.77 -12.10 9.34
N THR A 372 4.24 -13.11 8.65
CA THR A 372 4.80 -13.67 7.42
C THR A 372 4.06 -13.05 6.23
N GLY A 373 4.69 -12.98 5.04
CA GLY A 373 4.06 -12.44 3.83
C GLY A 373 2.78 -13.17 3.40
N LEU A 374 2.57 -14.36 3.94
CA LEU A 374 1.31 -15.09 3.95
C LEU A 374 1.03 -15.48 5.39
N THR A 375 -0.08 -15.02 5.96
CA THR A 375 -0.60 -15.63 7.18
C THR A 375 -1.17 -16.99 6.80
N SER A 376 -0.55 -18.06 7.33
CA SER A 376 -1.04 -19.43 7.21
C SER A 376 -2.23 -19.67 8.12
#